data_AF-A0A4Y2PJJ5-F1
#
_entry.id   AF-A0A4Y2PJJ5-F1
#
_cell.length_a   1.000
_cell.length_b   1.000
_cell.length_c   1.000
_cell.angle_alpha   90.00
_cell.angle_beta   90.00
_cell.angle_gamma   90.00
#
_symmetry.space_group_name_H-M   'P 1'
#
loop_
_entity.id
_entity.type
_entity.pdbx_description
1 polymer ?
#
loop_
_entity_poly.entity_id
_entity_poly.type
_entity_poly.pdbx_seq_one_letter_code
_entity_poly.pdbx_strand_id
1 'polypeptide(L)'
;MITVKEFYHVKKCSICQAFGYTAKNCKDIRPFCESCGKSHATHTYRNTQSCCINYTENNRLKGTQFNIHYKATDPNCRSYQRGIKSTRQQEIIEQQQSTANQNTSQDTTKQMYNSQKPPLLNFH
;
A
#
# COMPACT_ATOMS: atom_id res chain seq x y z
N MET A 1 18.92 12.12 11.95
CA MET A 1 18.55 12.76 10.66
C MET A 1 17.46 11.92 10.01
N ILE A 2 16.32 12.52 9.68
CA ILE A 2 15.26 11.85 8.90
C ILE A 2 15.61 12.02 7.43
N THR A 3 15.96 10.94 6.75
CA THR A 3 16.14 10.94 5.29
C THR A 3 14.76 10.89 4.65
N VAL A 4 14.29 12.02 4.12
CA VAL A 4 13.08 12.09 3.32
C VAL A 4 13.35 11.37 2.01
N LYS A 5 12.70 10.21 1.77
CA LYS A 5 12.67 9.58 0.44
C LYS A 5 11.80 10.43 -0.49
N GLU A 6 12.19 10.54 -1.75
CA GLU A 6 11.42 11.25 -2.78
C GLU A 6 9.95 10.82 -2.78
N PHE A 7 9.05 11.80 -2.74
CA PHE A 7 7.62 11.57 -2.92
C PHE A 7 7.31 11.57 -4.42
N TYR A 8 7.01 10.40 -4.97
CA TYR A 8 6.47 10.30 -6.32
C TYR A 8 5.03 10.83 -6.31
N HIS A 9 4.83 12.04 -6.84
CA HIS A 9 3.49 12.57 -7.10
C HIS A 9 2.86 11.82 -8.28
N VAL A 10 2.24 10.68 -7.99
CA VAL A 10 1.50 9.90 -8.98
C VAL A 10 0.18 10.61 -9.29
N LYS A 11 0.09 11.24 -10.46
CA LYS A 11 -1.16 11.82 -10.95
C LYS A 11 -2.09 10.68 -11.35
N LYS A 12 -3.20 10.51 -10.63
CA LYS A 12 -4.26 9.55 -10.95
C LYS A 12 -5.58 10.28 -11.16
N CYS A 13 -6.27 9.97 -12.25
CA CYS A 13 -7.57 10.56 -12.56
C CYS A 13 -8.66 9.88 -11.71
N SER A 14 -9.48 10.64 -10.97
CA SER A 14 -10.56 10.07 -10.17
C SER A 14 -11.77 9.58 -10.99
N ILE A 15 -11.90 10.05 -12.24
CA ILE A 15 -13.02 9.66 -13.13
C ILE A 15 -12.74 8.32 -13.81
N CYS A 16 -11.62 8.21 -14.53
CA CYS A 16 -11.27 7.04 -15.32
C CYS A 16 -10.19 6.15 -14.69
N GLN A 17 -9.64 6.53 -13.53
CA GLN A 17 -8.61 5.80 -12.78
C GLN A 17 -7.25 5.65 -13.49
N ALA A 18 -7.05 6.28 -14.65
CA ALA A 18 -5.79 6.29 -15.39
C ALA A 18 -4.70 7.15 -14.73
N PHE A 19 -3.44 6.78 -14.96
CA PHE A 19 -2.28 7.53 -14.50
C PHE A 19 -1.82 8.61 -15.50
N GLY A 20 -1.11 9.63 -15.01
CA GLY A 20 -0.49 10.70 -15.82
C GLY A 20 -1.27 12.02 -15.83
N TYR A 21 -2.54 12.03 -15.40
CA TYR A 21 -3.38 13.23 -15.36
C TYR A 21 -4.39 13.20 -14.21
N THR A 22 -5.01 14.35 -13.93
CA THR A 22 -6.07 14.51 -12.92
C THR A 22 -7.43 14.65 -13.62
N ALA A 23 -8.52 14.54 -12.85
CA ALA A 23 -9.89 14.64 -13.38
C ALA A 23 -10.15 15.90 -14.21
N LYS A 24 -9.53 17.03 -13.84
CA LYS A 24 -9.64 18.31 -14.58
C LYS A 24 -9.24 18.19 -16.05
N ASN A 25 -8.30 17.30 -16.37
CA ASN A 25 -7.76 17.11 -17.71
C ASN A 25 -8.27 15.80 -18.35
N CYS A 26 -9.30 15.16 -17.77
CA CYS A 26 -9.83 13.91 -18.27
C CYS A 26 -10.62 14.12 -19.55
N LYS A 27 -10.21 13.45 -20.63
CA LYS A 27 -10.96 13.42 -21.91
C LYS A 27 -11.88 12.20 -22.02
N ASP A 28 -11.77 11.23 -21.11
CA ASP A 28 -12.63 10.05 -21.09
C ASP A 28 -13.96 10.40 -20.41
N ILE A 29 -15.06 10.18 -21.14
CA ILE A 29 -16.43 10.37 -20.65
C ILE A 29 -16.96 9.13 -19.93
N ARG A 30 -16.24 7.99 -20.01
CA ARG A 30 -16.66 6.74 -19.40
C ARG A 30 -15.96 6.61 -18.05
N PRO A 31 -16.66 6.84 -16.93
CA PRO A 31 -16.07 6.63 -15.63
C PRO A 31 -15.68 5.16 -15.46
N PHE A 32 -14.71 4.92 -14.61
CA PHE A 32 -14.36 3.58 -14.18
C PHE A 32 -15.46 3.06 -13.25
N CYS A 33 -16.07 1.93 -13.60
CA CYS A 33 -17.08 1.30 -12.75
C CYS A 33 -16.39 0.43 -11.70
N GLU A 34 -16.47 0.84 -10.43
CA GLU A 34 -15.93 0.08 -9.30
C GLU A 34 -16.63 -1.28 -9.11
N SER A 35 -17.89 -1.40 -9.53
CA SER A 35 -18.65 -2.64 -9.40
C SER A 35 -18.20 -3.73 -10.37
N CYS A 36 -17.71 -3.37 -11.56
CA CYS A 36 -17.41 -4.33 -12.62
C CYS A 36 -15.98 -4.27 -13.17
N GLY A 37 -15.23 -3.22 -12.85
CA GLY A 37 -13.86 -3.00 -13.31
C GLY A 37 -13.73 -2.58 -14.78
N LYS A 38 -14.79 -2.03 -15.40
CA LYS A 38 -14.79 -1.59 -16.82
C LYS A 38 -15.15 -0.11 -16.94
N SER A 39 -14.76 0.50 -18.06
CA SER A 39 -15.09 1.90 -18.38
C SER A 39 -16.49 2.01 -19.00
N HIS A 40 -17.48 2.38 -18.19
CA HIS A 40 -18.82 2.76 -18.62
C HIS A 40 -19.48 3.61 -17.54
N ALA A 41 -20.55 4.33 -17.88
CA ALA A 41 -21.28 5.09 -16.87
C ALA A 41 -21.82 4.16 -15.77
N THR A 42 -21.51 4.43 -14.50
CA THR A 42 -21.85 3.52 -13.39
C THR A 42 -23.34 3.17 -13.33
N HIS A 43 -24.22 4.12 -13.70
CA HIS A 43 -25.67 3.92 -13.74
C HIS A 43 -26.14 2.92 -14.80
N THR A 44 -25.31 2.58 -15.79
CA THR A 44 -25.66 1.58 -16.82
C THR A 44 -25.33 0.16 -16.37
N TYR A 45 -24.60 -0.02 -15.27
CA TYR A 45 -24.34 -1.34 -14.70
C TYR A 45 -25.53 -1.83 -13.90
N ARG A 46 -26.36 -2.65 -14.55
CA ARG A 46 -27.56 -3.26 -13.94
C ARG A 46 -27.29 -4.63 -13.29
N ASN A 47 -26.05 -5.11 -13.29
CA ASN A 47 -25.76 -6.41 -12.71
C ASN A 47 -25.63 -6.30 -11.19
N THR A 48 -26.42 -7.09 -10.47
CA THR A 48 -26.41 -7.19 -9.00
C THR A 48 -25.16 -7.91 -8.47
N GLN A 49 -24.45 -8.66 -9.32
CA GLN A 49 -23.21 -9.33 -8.94
C GLN A 49 -21.99 -8.43 -9.16
N SER A 50 -21.34 -8.04 -8.07
CA SER A 50 -20.04 -7.36 -8.11
C SER A 50 -18.99 -8.25 -8.78
N CYS A 51 -18.09 -7.65 -9.57
CA CYS A 51 -16.96 -8.37 -10.15
C CYS A 51 -15.65 -8.14 -9.39
N CYS A 52 -14.78 -9.15 -9.43
CA CYS A 52 -13.46 -9.10 -8.83
C CYS A 52 -12.55 -8.26 -9.73
N ILE A 53 -12.42 -6.97 -9.44
CA ILE A 53 -11.58 -6.03 -10.20
C ILE A 53 -10.15 -6.55 -10.43
N ASN A 54 -9.57 -7.24 -9.44
CA ASN A 54 -8.23 -7.80 -9.52
C ASN A 54 -8.10 -8.83 -10.65
N TYR A 55 -9.08 -9.73 -10.78
CA TYR A 55 -9.09 -10.74 -11.83
C TYR A 55 -9.67 -10.23 -13.13
N THR A 56 -10.59 -9.27 -13.11
CA THR A 56 -11.00 -8.54 -14.31
C THR A 56 -9.78 -7.92 -14.99
N GLU A 57 -8.95 -7.21 -14.23
CA GLU A 57 -7.77 -6.53 -14.77
C GLU A 57 -6.65 -7.52 -15.14
N ASN A 58 -6.42 -8.58 -14.34
CA ASN A 58 -5.44 -9.59 -14.70
C ASN A 58 -5.84 -10.34 -15.98
N ASN A 59 -7.13 -10.67 -16.13
CA ASN A 59 -7.65 -11.27 -17.37
C ASN A 59 -7.46 -10.31 -18.55
N ARG A 60 -7.73 -9.01 -18.38
CA ARG A 60 -7.54 -7.99 -19.42
C ARG A 60 -6.07 -7.83 -19.84
N LEU A 61 -5.16 -7.77 -18.88
CA LEU A 61 -3.74 -7.49 -19.12
C LEU A 61 -2.96 -8.73 -19.57
N LYS A 62 -3.31 -9.91 -19.08
CA LYS A 62 -2.54 -11.15 -19.28
C LYS A 62 -3.27 -12.22 -20.09
N GLY A 63 -4.51 -11.97 -20.51
CA GLY A 63 -5.32 -12.94 -21.24
C GLY A 63 -5.75 -14.17 -20.42
N THR A 64 -5.68 -14.10 -19.09
CA THR A 64 -6.15 -15.19 -18.22
C THR A 64 -7.68 -15.27 -18.22
N GLN A 65 -8.24 -16.40 -17.76
CA GLN A 65 -9.69 -16.64 -17.69
C GLN A 65 -10.16 -16.97 -16.28
N PHE A 66 -9.68 -16.23 -15.28
CA PHE A 66 -10.16 -16.43 -13.92
C PHE A 66 -11.63 -16.04 -13.79
N ASN A 67 -12.38 -16.78 -12.96
CA ASN A 67 -13.73 -16.38 -12.59
C ASN A 67 -13.70 -15.00 -11.91
N ILE A 68 -14.54 -14.08 -12.37
CA ILE A 68 -14.65 -12.71 -11.87
C ILE A 68 -15.97 -12.46 -11.14
N HIS A 69 -16.91 -13.40 -11.08
CA HIS A 69 -18.28 -13.21 -10.57
C HIS A 69 -18.38 -13.25 -9.03
N TYR A 70 -17.51 -12.54 -8.36
CA TYR A 70 -17.51 -12.35 -6.90
C TYR A 70 -16.76 -11.07 -6.56
N LYS A 71 -16.90 -10.57 -5.32
CA LYS A 71 -16.26 -9.32 -4.89
C LYS A 71 -14.74 -9.45 -4.82
N ALA A 72 -14.01 -8.39 -5.11
CA ALA A 72 -12.55 -8.38 -4.94
C ALA A 72 -12.10 -8.60 -3.48
N THR A 73 -12.99 -8.37 -2.51
CA THR A 73 -12.80 -8.60 -1.07
C THR A 73 -13.31 -9.97 -0.61
N ASP A 74 -13.71 -10.85 -1.53
CA ASP A 74 -14.15 -12.20 -1.19
C ASP A 74 -13.00 -12.97 -0.52
N PRO A 75 -13.23 -13.65 0.63
CA PRO A 75 -12.21 -14.42 1.33
C PRO A 75 -11.54 -15.49 0.46
N ASN A 76 -12.23 -16.01 -0.56
CA ASN A 76 -11.70 -17.00 -1.50
C ASN A 76 -10.90 -16.40 -2.65
N CYS A 77 -10.86 -15.07 -2.79
CA CYS A 77 -10.07 -14.41 -3.81
C CYS A 77 -8.58 -14.55 -3.52
N ARG A 78 -7.84 -15.36 -4.29
CA ARG A 78 -6.38 -15.51 -4.07
C ARG A 78 -5.59 -14.22 -4.26
N SER A 79 -6.10 -13.27 -5.04
CA SER A 79 -5.48 -11.94 -5.18
C SER A 79 -5.63 -11.15 -3.88
N TYR A 80 -6.81 -11.18 -3.28
CA TYR A 80 -7.08 -10.54 -2.00
C TYR A 80 -6.29 -11.18 -0.86
N GLN A 81 -6.28 -12.51 -0.78
CA GLN A 81 -5.49 -13.25 0.20
C GLN A 81 -4.00 -12.92 0.10
N ARG A 82 -3.46 -12.78 -1.12
CA ARG A 82 -2.08 -12.31 -1.33
C ARG A 82 -1.86 -10.90 -0.83
N GLY A 83 -2.78 -9.98 -1.14
CA GLY A 83 -2.74 -8.59 -0.66
C GLY A 83 -2.66 -8.53 0.87
N ILE A 84 -3.57 -9.21 1.57
CA ILE A 84 -3.58 -9.25 3.04
C ILE A 84 -2.25 -9.77 3.60
N LYS A 85 -1.71 -10.86 3.03
CA LYS A 85 -0.42 -11.43 3.48
C LYS A 85 0.73 -10.44 3.29
N SER A 86 0.80 -9.77 2.14
CA SER A 86 1.84 -8.77 1.86
C SER A 86 1.75 -7.56 2.79
N THR A 87 0.55 -7.05 3.04
CA THR A 87 0.35 -5.91 3.95
C THR A 87 0.78 -6.26 5.38
N ARG A 88 0.37 -7.42 5.91
CA ARG A 88 0.81 -7.89 7.23
C ARG A 88 2.34 -8.03 7.33
N GLN A 89 2.97 -8.52 6.26
CA GLN A 89 4.43 -8.64 6.22
C GLN A 89 5.11 -7.26 6.25
N GLN A 90 4.57 -6.26 5.54
CA GLN A 90 5.08 -4.89 5.57
C GLN A 90 4.94 -4.25 6.96
N GLU A 91 3.78 -4.41 7.61
CA GLU A 91 3.56 -3.93 8.98
C GLU A 91 4.59 -4.52 9.97
N ILE A 92 4.90 -5.81 9.86
CA ILE A 92 5.92 -6.46 10.69
C ILE A 92 7.31 -5.88 10.42
N ILE A 93 7.67 -5.64 9.15
CA ILE A 93 8.96 -5.06 8.77
C ILE A 93 9.09 -3.63 9.32
N GLU A 94 8.03 -2.83 9.21
CA GLU A 94 8.00 -1.46 9.74
C GLU A 94 8.14 -1.44 11.27
N GLN A 95 7.48 -2.36 11.98
CA GLN A 95 7.61 -2.52 13.42
C GLN A 95 9.03 -2.95 13.83
N GLN A 96 9.65 -3.89 13.12
CA GLN A 96 11.03 -4.32 13.38
C GLN A 96 12.04 -3.20 13.13
N GLN A 97 11.83 -2.38 12.09
CA GLN A 97 12.66 -1.21 11.82
C GLN A 97 12.50 -0.13 12.90
N SER A 98 11.27 0.07 13.39
CA SER A 98 11.01 1.03 14.48
C SER A 98 11.68 0.61 15.80
N THR A 99 11.64 -0.69 16.14
CA THR A 99 12.27 -1.22 17.36
C THR A 99 13.79 -1.27 17.24
N ALA A 100 14.35 -1.60 16.07
CA ALA A 100 15.79 -1.51 15.82
C ALA A 100 16.31 -0.08 16.01
N ASN A 101 15.62 0.93 15.45
CA ASN A 101 16.00 2.34 15.59
C ASN A 101 15.94 2.83 17.05
N GLN A 102 15.00 2.33 17.85
CA GLN A 102 14.92 2.64 19.28
C GLN A 102 16.07 2.00 20.07
N ASN A 103 16.42 0.75 19.78
CA ASN A 103 17.52 0.04 20.45
C ASN A 103 18.88 0.68 20.14
N THR A 104 19.14 1.09 18.89
CA THR A 104 20.39 1.78 18.51
C THR A 104 20.50 3.17 19.17
N SER A 105 19.38 3.87 19.36
CA SER A 105 19.34 5.16 20.07
C SER A 105 19.61 5.01 21.58
N GLN A 106 19.15 3.92 22.20
CA GLN A 106 19.43 3.64 23.61
C GLN A 106 20.89 3.21 23.85
N ASP A 107 21.48 2.45 22.92
CA ASP A 107 22.86 1.98 23.04
C ASP A 107 23.88 3.13 22.88
N THR A 108 23.65 4.04 21.93
CA THR A 108 24.44 5.28 21.79
C THR A 108 24.33 6.18 23.01
N THR A 109 23.14 6.30 23.61
CA THR A 109 22.94 7.10 24.83
C THR A 109 23.69 6.49 26.04
N LYS A 110 23.71 5.15 26.17
CA LYS A 110 24.44 4.45 27.24
C LYS A 110 25.96 4.54 27.08
N GLN A 111 26.48 4.50 25.84
CA GLN A 111 27.93 4.65 25.58
C GLN A 111 28.43 6.08 25.89
N MET A 112 27.63 7.11 25.61
CA MET A 112 27.96 8.49 25.98
C MET A 112 27.99 8.69 27.50
N TYR A 113 27.04 8.10 28.24
CA TYR A 113 27.01 8.16 29.71
C TYR A 113 28.21 7.45 30.37
N ASN A 114 28.63 6.30 29.82
CA ASN A 114 29.76 5.55 30.37
C ASN A 114 31.13 6.21 30.09
N SER A 115 31.26 7.05 29.06
CA SER A 115 32.50 7.80 28.79
C SER A 115 32.67 9.06 29.66
N GLN A 116 31.64 9.45 30.42
CA GLN A 116 31.65 10.64 31.28
C GLN A 116 31.77 10.30 32.78
N LYS A 117 31.96 9.02 33.14
CA LYS A 117 32.06 8.61 34.55
C LYS A 117 33.44 9.03 35.11
N PRO A 118 33.52 9.98 36.05
CA PRO A 118 34.80 10.37 36.63
C PRO A 118 35.37 9.23 37.49
N PRO A 119 36.71 9.06 37.55
CA PRO A 119 37.32 8.00 38.34
C PRO A 119 37.00 8.21 39.83
N LEU A 120 36.54 7.14 40.48
CA LEU A 120 36.25 7.14 41.92
C LEU A 120 37.57 7.38 42.68
N LEU A 121 37.69 8.55 43.32
CA LEU A 121 38.74 8.83 44.29
C LEU A 121 38.49 7.96 45.53
N ASN A 122 39.28 6.88 45.66
CA ASN A 122 39.38 6.12 46.89
C ASN A 122 40.16 6.95 47.90
N PHE A 123 39.50 7.38 48.98
CA PHE A 123 40.18 7.92 50.15
C PHE A 123 40.44 6.79 51.14
N HIS A 124 41.73 6.60 51.45
CA HIS A 124 42.26 5.69 52.46
C HIS A 124 42.18 6.30 53.85
#